data_AF-M9U9J5-F1
#
_entry.id   AF-M9U9J5-F1
#
_cell.length_a   1.000
_cell.length_b   1.000
_cell.length_c   1.000
_cell.angle_alpha   90.00
_cell.angle_beta   90.00
_cell.angle_gamma   90.00
#
_symmetry.space_group_name_H-M   'P 1'
#
loop_
_entity.id
_entity.type
_entity.pdbx_description
1 polymer ?
#
loop_
_entity_poly.entity_id
_entity_poly.type
_entity_poly.pdbx_seq_one_letter_code
_entity_poly.pdbx_strand_id
1 'polypeptide(L)'
;MAMRKFNYNEIVVLNPMQTRYQMMTSRVFVPLYAATNDGIYRMNRAKRMMRGLPAVLGLMIGIIVLPFITIVGIGFLAYSALSISFNNDPIDWILALFGVGMIAGSVFGIIKLVKIRKRVERIANELEGELVVSWSQVKTITVMNVRQENVANRPSLTLNIIAPIYKEIGDWHVLTVDGRDITIPDVDDPYNKLNYVKKRFDLNFS
;
A
#
# COMPACT_ATOMS: atom_id res chain seq x y z
N MET A 1 12.34 8.20 -20.41
CA MET A 1 10.89 8.08 -20.16
C MET A 1 10.53 8.95 -18.97
N ALA A 2 9.41 9.67 -19.02
CA ALA A 2 9.00 10.57 -17.94
C ALA A 2 8.09 9.82 -16.94
N MET A 3 8.37 9.95 -15.64
CA MET A 3 7.48 9.45 -14.59
C MET A 3 6.34 10.44 -14.37
N ARG A 4 5.11 9.94 -14.32
CA ARG A 4 3.92 10.72 -14.01
C ARG A 4 3.30 10.26 -12.69
N LYS A 5 2.82 11.23 -11.90
CA LYS A 5 2.05 10.98 -10.69
C LYS A 5 0.56 10.90 -11.03
N PHE A 6 -0.15 9.98 -10.38
CA PHE A 6 -1.56 9.69 -10.61
C PHE A 6 -2.36 9.70 -9.32
N ASN A 7 -3.61 10.13 -9.43
CA ASN A 7 -4.63 9.90 -8.42
C ASN A 7 -5.38 8.58 -8.71
N TYR A 8 -5.92 7.89 -7.70
CA TYR A 8 -6.64 6.62 -7.88
C TYR A 8 -7.84 6.74 -8.81
N ASN A 9 -8.49 7.90 -8.83
CA ASN A 9 -9.67 8.14 -9.65
C ASN A 9 -9.34 8.30 -11.14
N GLU A 10 -8.08 8.46 -11.50
CA GLU A 10 -7.65 8.68 -12.89
C GLU A 10 -7.25 7.38 -13.59
N ILE A 11 -7.09 6.30 -12.84
CA ILE A 11 -6.51 5.06 -13.35
C ILE A 11 -7.51 3.89 -13.33
N VAL A 12 -7.30 2.96 -14.25
CA VAL A 12 -7.92 1.64 -14.25
C VAL A 12 -6.83 0.60 -14.10
N VAL A 13 -6.79 -0.08 -12.97
CA VAL A 13 -5.77 -1.11 -12.70
C VAL A 13 -6.07 -2.36 -13.54
N LEU A 14 -5.09 -2.78 -14.34
CA LEU A 14 -5.25 -3.89 -15.28
C LEU A 14 -5.03 -5.24 -14.59
N ASN A 15 -3.88 -5.41 -13.93
CA ASN A 15 -3.45 -6.66 -13.29
C ASN A 15 -3.21 -6.47 -11.76
N PRO A 16 -4.27 -6.23 -10.97
CA PRO A 16 -4.13 -6.06 -9.52
C PRO A 16 -3.60 -7.36 -8.88
N MET A 17 -2.86 -7.25 -7.78
CA MET A 17 -2.60 -8.42 -6.93
C MET A 17 -3.92 -8.88 -6.36
N GLN A 18 -4.35 -10.09 -6.72
CA GLN A 18 -5.67 -10.58 -6.36
C GLN A 18 -5.69 -11.29 -5.00
N THR A 19 -4.59 -11.93 -4.59
CA THR A 19 -4.50 -12.62 -3.29
C THR A 19 -3.19 -12.31 -2.57
N ARG A 20 -3.17 -12.43 -1.23
CA ARG A 20 -1.94 -12.29 -0.44
C ARG A 20 -0.90 -13.37 -0.76
N TYR A 21 -1.33 -14.55 -1.20
CA TYR A 21 -0.43 -15.64 -1.60
C TYR A 21 0.32 -15.36 -2.89
N GLN A 22 -0.21 -14.50 -3.77
CA GLN A 22 0.53 -13.99 -4.93
C GLN A 22 1.74 -13.14 -4.55
N MET A 23 1.90 -12.74 -3.26
CA MET A 23 3.13 -12.13 -2.74
C MET A 23 4.29 -13.13 -2.56
N MET A 24 4.02 -14.44 -2.70
CA MET A 24 5.03 -15.50 -2.58
C MET A 24 5.23 -16.28 -3.89
N THR A 25 4.59 -15.85 -4.99
CA THR A 25 4.70 -16.50 -6.31
C THR A 25 5.38 -15.58 -7.34
N SER A 26 5.65 -16.10 -8.54
CA SER A 26 6.28 -15.35 -9.65
C SER A 26 5.56 -14.06 -10.03
N ARG A 27 4.27 -13.91 -9.69
CA ARG A 27 3.46 -12.69 -9.92
C ARG A 27 3.90 -11.45 -9.15
N VAL A 28 4.80 -11.58 -8.16
CA VAL A 28 5.44 -10.41 -7.53
C VAL A 28 6.37 -9.69 -8.50
N PHE A 29 7.03 -10.44 -9.39
CA PHE A 29 7.95 -9.88 -10.38
C PHE A 29 7.23 -9.28 -11.57
N VAL A 30 5.94 -9.59 -11.75
CA VAL A 30 5.10 -8.96 -12.77
C VAL A 30 4.81 -7.52 -12.35
N PRO A 31 5.20 -6.52 -13.16
CA PRO A 31 4.93 -5.14 -12.84
C PRO A 31 3.42 -4.86 -12.89
N LEU A 32 2.98 -3.90 -12.08
CA LEU A 32 1.60 -3.44 -12.09
C LEU A 32 1.38 -2.55 -13.32
N TYR A 33 0.36 -2.82 -14.09
CA TYR A 33 -0.07 -1.97 -15.19
C TYR A 33 -1.41 -1.31 -14.86
N ALA A 34 -1.56 -0.06 -15.31
CA ALA A 34 -2.83 0.63 -15.28
C ALA A 34 -3.05 1.42 -16.56
N ALA A 35 -4.30 1.52 -16.99
CA ALA A 35 -4.75 2.37 -18.08
C ALA A 35 -5.18 3.73 -17.55
N THR A 36 -4.82 4.80 -18.25
CA THR A 36 -5.19 6.20 -17.98
C THR A 36 -5.82 6.82 -19.22
N ASN A 37 -6.16 8.11 -19.16
CA ASN A 37 -6.67 8.89 -20.30
C ASN A 37 -5.73 8.88 -21.53
N ASP A 38 -4.41 8.83 -21.31
CA ASP A 38 -3.38 9.08 -22.32
C ASP A 38 -2.65 7.81 -22.77
N GLY A 39 -2.69 6.73 -21.97
CA GLY A 39 -2.09 5.46 -22.37
C GLY A 39 -2.12 4.38 -21.31
N ILE A 40 -1.26 3.38 -21.49
CA ILE A 40 -0.99 2.33 -20.50
C ILE A 40 0.32 2.67 -19.79
N TYR A 41 0.30 2.56 -18.48
CA TYR A 41 1.40 2.88 -17.60
C TYR A 41 1.85 1.66 -16.79
N ARG A 42 3.16 1.54 -16.63
CA ARG A 42 3.80 0.62 -15.69
C ARG A 42 3.97 1.32 -14.35
N MET A 43 3.20 0.89 -13.36
CA MET A 43 3.16 1.47 -12.02
C MET A 43 4.28 0.91 -11.14
N ASN A 44 4.93 1.79 -10.37
CA ASN A 44 6.02 1.43 -9.50
C ASN A 44 5.52 0.92 -8.14
N ARG A 45 5.53 -0.41 -7.93
CA ARG A 45 5.10 -1.04 -6.65
C ARG A 45 6.07 -0.77 -5.49
N ALA A 46 7.37 -0.61 -5.76
CA ALA A 46 8.42 -0.66 -4.75
C ALA A 46 8.39 0.51 -3.75
N LYS A 47 8.04 1.72 -4.20
CA LYS A 47 7.97 2.90 -3.31
C LYS A 47 6.86 2.78 -2.25
N ARG A 48 5.79 2.04 -2.54
CA ARG A 48 4.64 1.88 -1.63
C ARG A 48 4.97 0.99 -0.43
N MET A 49 5.71 -0.10 -0.65
CA MET A 49 6.14 -1.01 0.42
C MET A 49 7.31 -0.44 1.22
N MET A 50 8.39 0.04 0.57
CA MET A 50 9.62 0.43 1.29
C MET A 50 9.50 1.75 2.08
N ARG A 51 8.65 2.70 1.67
CA ARG A 51 8.44 3.94 2.45
C ARG A 51 7.40 3.78 3.57
N GLY A 52 6.44 2.89 3.38
CA GLY A 52 5.39 2.61 4.35
C GLY A 52 5.87 1.72 5.51
N LEU A 53 6.65 0.67 5.23
CA LEU A 53 7.03 -0.33 6.24
C LEU A 53 7.78 0.26 7.45
N PRO A 54 8.84 1.07 7.29
CA PRO A 54 9.56 1.63 8.43
C PRO A 54 8.70 2.61 9.22
N ALA A 55 7.85 3.37 8.52
CA ALA A 55 6.96 4.34 9.15
C ALA A 55 5.82 3.66 9.93
N VAL A 56 5.27 2.56 9.40
CA VAL A 56 4.23 1.74 10.06
C VAL A 56 4.82 0.98 11.25
N LEU A 57 6.02 0.39 11.10
CA LEU A 57 6.73 -0.26 12.21
C LEU A 57 7.09 0.74 13.31
N GLY A 58 7.59 1.93 12.96
CA GLY A 58 7.85 3.00 13.92
C GLY A 58 6.58 3.49 14.62
N LEU A 59 5.44 3.55 13.92
CA LEU A 59 4.13 3.86 14.51
C LEU A 59 3.67 2.77 15.48
N MET A 60 3.76 1.50 15.09
CA MET A 60 3.40 0.35 15.92
C MET A 60 4.24 0.28 17.19
N ILE A 61 5.56 0.40 17.06
CA ILE A 61 6.48 0.41 18.21
C ILE A 61 6.17 1.62 19.10
N GLY A 62 5.95 2.80 18.53
CA GLY A 62 5.58 4.00 19.27
C GLY A 62 4.28 3.84 20.07
N ILE A 63 3.23 3.28 19.46
CA ILE A 63 1.93 3.03 20.11
C ILE A 63 2.05 2.04 21.27
N ILE A 64 2.94 1.05 21.19
CA ILE A 64 3.13 0.05 22.24
C ILE A 64 4.02 0.60 23.37
N VAL A 65 5.10 1.30 23.02
CA VAL A 65 6.13 1.72 23.97
C VAL A 65 5.75 3.00 24.73
N LEU A 66 5.09 3.96 24.08
CA LEU A 66 4.77 5.25 24.72
C LEU A 66 3.81 5.12 25.91
N PRO A 67 2.71 4.35 25.84
CA PRO A 67 1.82 4.15 26.99
C PRO A 67 2.53 3.44 28.13
N PHE A 68 3.42 2.49 27.81
CA PHE A 68 4.22 1.79 28.81
C PHE A 68 5.15 2.76 29.57
N ILE A 69 5.84 3.65 28.84
CA ILE A 69 6.65 4.72 29.44
C ILE A 69 5.79 5.65 30.31
N THR A 70 4.58 6.02 29.87
CA THR A 70 3.67 6.86 30.66
C THR A 70 3.22 6.16 31.94
N ILE A 71 2.86 4.88 31.88
CA ILE A 71 2.45 4.08 33.05
C ILE A 71 3.62 3.96 34.05
N VAL A 72 4.83 3.66 33.55
CA VAL A 72 6.05 3.61 34.38
C VAL A 72 6.33 4.97 35.02
N GLY A 73 6.20 6.07 34.27
CA GLY A 73 6.38 7.42 34.79
C GLY A 73 5.36 7.81 35.86
N ILE A 74 4.09 7.44 35.70
CA ILE A 74 3.03 7.65 36.71
C ILE A 74 3.32 6.82 37.96
N GLY A 75 3.71 5.55 37.80
CA GLY A 75 4.08 4.69 38.93
C GLY A 75 5.26 5.24 39.72
N PHE A 76 6.25 5.79 39.01
CA PHE A 76 7.41 6.44 39.63
C PHE A 76 7.02 7.71 40.41
N LEU A 77 6.16 8.56 39.82
CA LEU A 77 5.64 9.74 40.52
C LEU A 77 4.79 9.38 41.75
N ALA A 78 3.97 8.34 41.66
CA ALA A 78 3.16 7.88 42.79
C ALA A 78 4.03 7.34 43.93
N TYR A 79 5.07 6.58 43.60
CA TYR A 79 6.07 6.09 44.57
C TYR A 79 6.81 7.26 45.22
N SER A 80 7.35 8.20 44.44
CA SER A 80 8.04 9.37 44.97
C SER A 80 7.12 10.27 45.79
N ALA A 81 5.88 10.51 45.37
CA ALA A 81 4.94 11.34 46.13
C ALA A 81 4.58 10.72 47.50
N LEU A 82 4.44 9.39 47.56
CA LEU A 82 4.29 8.68 48.83
C LEU A 82 5.57 8.81 49.68
N SER A 83 6.75 8.64 49.07
CA SER A 83 8.04 8.70 49.78
C SER A 83 8.36 10.10 50.34
N ILE A 84 8.15 11.17 49.56
CA ILE A 84 8.34 12.58 49.97
C ILE A 84 7.45 12.95 51.16
N SER A 85 6.24 12.37 51.22
CA SER A 85 5.33 12.61 52.33
C SER A 85 5.81 12.00 53.66
N PHE A 86 6.74 11.03 53.62
CA PHE A 86 7.24 10.32 54.80
C PHE A 86 8.71 10.61 55.13
N ASN A 87 9.57 10.87 54.15
CA ASN A 87 10.98 11.21 54.32
C ASN A 87 11.37 12.24 53.25
N ASN A 88 11.71 13.46 53.68
CA ASN A 88 11.93 14.61 52.80
C ASN A 88 13.33 14.60 52.15
N ASP A 89 13.71 13.47 51.54
CA ASP A 89 15.06 13.24 51.02
C ASP A 89 15.26 13.90 49.63
N PRO A 90 16.44 14.51 49.36
CA PRO A 90 16.75 15.12 48.05
C PRO A 90 16.68 14.14 46.88
N ILE A 91 16.86 12.85 47.13
CA ILE A 91 16.83 11.78 46.14
C ILE A 91 15.42 11.64 45.54
N ASP A 92 14.37 11.85 46.33
CA ASP A 92 12.99 11.70 45.86
C ASP A 92 12.58 12.82 44.90
N TRP A 93 13.16 14.02 45.03
CA TRP A 93 13.00 15.12 44.07
C TRP A 93 13.64 14.80 42.71
N ILE A 94 14.79 14.12 42.70
CA ILE A 94 15.44 13.65 41.48
C ILE A 94 14.55 12.62 40.79
N LEU A 95 13.99 11.68 41.56
CA LEU A 95 13.06 10.69 41.01
C LEU A 95 11.80 11.35 40.41
N ALA A 96 11.22 12.32 41.10
CA ALA A 96 10.03 13.02 40.61
C ALA A 96 10.30 13.75 39.27
N LEU A 97 11.45 14.39 39.11
CA LEU A 97 11.86 15.04 37.86
C LEU A 97 11.98 14.05 36.70
N PHE A 98 12.52 12.84 36.94
CA PHE A 98 12.54 11.77 35.94
C PHE A 98 11.13 11.33 35.53
N GLY A 99 10.21 11.19 36.49
CA GLY A 99 8.81 10.86 36.23
C GLY A 99 8.09 11.88 35.35
N VAL A 100 8.24 13.18 35.67
CA VAL A 100 7.68 14.28 34.85
C VAL A 100 8.30 14.31 33.46
N GLY A 101 9.62 14.12 33.36
CA GLY A 101 10.34 14.07 32.08
C GLY A 101 9.87 12.92 31.17
N MET A 102 9.61 11.73 31.74
CA MET A 102 9.07 10.60 31.01
C MET A 102 7.65 10.86 30.48
N ILE A 103 6.78 11.46 31.30
CA ILE A 103 5.41 11.81 30.88
C ILE A 103 5.45 12.86 29.77
N ALA A 104 6.19 13.96 29.95
CA ALA A 104 6.32 15.01 28.95
C ALA A 104 6.91 14.49 27.63
N GLY A 105 7.95 13.66 27.71
CA GLY A 105 8.56 12.99 26.56
C GLY A 105 7.58 12.06 25.84
N SER A 106 6.75 11.33 26.59
CA SER A 106 5.75 10.43 26.01
C SER A 106 4.66 11.20 25.24
N VAL A 107 4.12 12.28 25.82
CA VAL A 107 3.11 13.13 25.18
C VAL A 107 3.67 13.78 23.91
N PHE A 108 4.90 14.30 23.97
CA PHE A 108 5.58 14.86 22.80
C PHE A 108 5.78 13.81 21.70
N GLY A 109 6.17 12.59 22.07
CA GLY A 109 6.30 11.44 21.14
C GLY A 109 4.99 11.14 20.41
N ILE A 110 3.87 11.08 21.14
CA ILE A 110 2.53 10.83 20.57
C ILE A 110 2.16 11.92 19.56
N ILE A 111 2.35 13.20 19.90
CA ILE A 111 2.04 14.32 19.00
C ILE A 111 2.85 14.22 17.69
N LYS A 112 4.14 13.85 17.79
CA LYS A 112 5.00 13.69 16.63
C LYS A 112 4.57 12.51 15.75
N LEU A 113 4.17 11.39 16.35
CA LEU A 113 3.64 10.22 15.63
C LEU A 113 2.36 10.54 14.86
N VAL A 114 1.43 11.31 15.45
CA VAL A 114 0.20 11.75 14.78
C VAL A 114 0.51 12.60 13.54
N LYS A 115 1.50 13.50 13.61
CA LYS A 115 1.93 14.29 12.44
C LYS A 115 2.56 13.42 11.35
N ILE A 116 3.35 12.42 11.73
CA ILE A 116 3.97 11.48 10.79
C ILE A 116 2.90 10.63 10.10
N ARG A 117 1.90 10.12 10.83
CA ARG A 117 0.77 9.37 10.26
C ARG A 117 0.11 10.12 9.10
N LYS A 118 -0.27 11.40 9.33
CA LYS A 118 -0.91 12.24 8.30
C LYS A 118 -0.02 12.49 7.07
N ARG A 119 1.31 12.45 7.24
CA ARG A 119 2.27 12.61 6.13
C ARG A 119 2.45 11.30 5.35
N VAL A 120 2.50 10.16 6.04
CA VAL A 120 2.59 8.83 5.44
C VAL A 120 1.33 8.52 4.62
N GLU A 121 0.16 8.87 5.14
CA GLU A 121 -1.12 8.71 4.45
C GLU A 121 -1.17 9.47 3.12
N ARG A 122 -0.62 10.69 3.07
CA ARG A 122 -0.47 11.44 1.81
C ARG A 122 0.47 10.78 0.81
N ILE A 123 1.61 10.27 1.28
CA ILE A 123 2.62 9.62 0.41
C ILE A 123 2.11 8.26 -0.10
N ALA A 124 1.35 7.53 0.71
CA ALA A 124 0.75 6.25 0.30
C ALA A 124 -0.28 6.42 -0.83
N ASN A 125 -0.80 7.63 -1.02
CA ASN A 125 -1.77 7.95 -2.05
C ASN A 125 -1.16 8.41 -3.38
N GLU A 126 0.15 8.61 -3.44
CA GLU A 126 0.84 8.97 -4.69
C GLU A 126 1.23 7.70 -5.44
N LEU A 127 0.53 7.42 -6.55
CA LEU A 127 0.93 6.38 -7.50
C LEU A 127 1.82 7.02 -8.57
N GLU A 128 2.98 6.43 -8.81
CA GLU A 128 3.89 6.84 -9.87
C GLU A 128 3.93 5.74 -10.94
N GLY A 129 3.82 6.16 -12.20
CA GLY A 129 3.88 5.27 -13.35
C GLY A 129 4.76 5.81 -14.47
N GLU A 130 5.33 4.89 -15.23
CA GLU A 130 6.07 5.14 -16.45
C GLU A 130 5.19 4.79 -17.66
N LEU A 131 5.11 5.69 -18.64
CA LEU A 131 4.30 5.46 -19.84
C LEU A 131 4.91 4.31 -20.65
N VAL A 132 4.11 3.29 -20.91
CA VAL A 132 4.49 2.12 -21.73
C VAL A 132 4.11 2.34 -23.17
N VAL A 133 2.87 2.78 -23.40
CA VAL A 133 2.33 3.05 -24.73
C VAL A 133 1.21 4.09 -24.64
N SER A 134 1.23 5.08 -25.53
CA SER A 134 0.13 6.05 -25.63
C SER A 134 -1.01 5.49 -26.47
N TRP A 135 -2.26 5.88 -26.19
CA TRP A 135 -3.39 5.40 -27.00
C TRP A 135 -3.30 5.77 -28.47
N SER A 136 -2.68 6.92 -28.78
CA SER A 136 -2.38 7.34 -30.16
C SER A 136 -1.46 6.38 -30.92
N GLN A 137 -0.68 5.58 -30.19
CA GLN A 137 0.21 4.57 -30.76
C GLN A 137 -0.41 3.18 -30.75
N VAL A 138 -1.60 2.98 -30.17
CA VAL A 138 -2.27 1.68 -30.13
C VAL A 138 -3.06 1.48 -31.42
N LYS A 139 -2.73 0.42 -32.15
CA LYS A 139 -3.47 -0.03 -33.34
C LYS A 139 -4.61 -0.98 -32.97
N THR A 140 -4.31 -1.98 -32.17
CA THR A 140 -5.29 -2.97 -31.69
C THR A 140 -4.83 -3.59 -30.37
N ILE A 141 -5.79 -4.08 -29.59
CA ILE A 141 -5.51 -4.87 -28.38
C ILE A 141 -6.20 -6.21 -28.53
N THR A 142 -5.42 -7.27 -28.59
CA THR A 142 -5.94 -8.64 -28.65
C THR A 142 -5.81 -9.31 -27.28
N VAL A 143 -6.88 -9.98 -26.87
CA VAL A 143 -6.89 -10.76 -25.64
C VAL A 143 -6.41 -12.17 -25.96
N MET A 144 -5.39 -12.64 -25.24
CA MET A 144 -4.78 -13.96 -25.41
C MET A 144 -4.64 -14.68 -24.06
N ASN A 145 -4.31 -15.98 -24.11
CA ASN A 145 -4.00 -16.80 -22.92
C ASN A 145 -5.04 -16.73 -21.79
N VAL A 146 -6.33 -16.65 -22.17
CA VAL A 146 -7.42 -16.57 -21.20
C VAL A 146 -7.56 -17.90 -20.48
N ARG A 147 -7.55 -17.82 -19.16
CA ARG A 147 -7.68 -18.95 -18.26
C ARG A 147 -8.51 -18.55 -17.05
N GLN A 148 -9.11 -19.53 -16.40
CA GLN A 148 -9.78 -19.30 -15.12
C GLN A 148 -8.82 -19.61 -13.99
N GLU A 149 -8.65 -18.65 -13.07
CA GLU A 149 -7.88 -18.85 -11.85
C GLU A 149 -8.79 -18.78 -10.63
N ASN A 150 -8.52 -19.61 -9.63
CA ASN A 150 -9.19 -19.53 -8.35
C ASN A 150 -8.57 -18.41 -7.52
N VAL A 151 -9.39 -17.38 -7.25
CA VAL A 151 -9.02 -16.15 -6.55
C VAL A 151 -9.58 -16.13 -5.12
N ALA A 152 -10.00 -17.28 -4.60
CA ALA A 152 -10.56 -17.39 -3.26
C ALA A 152 -9.61 -16.77 -2.21
N ASN A 153 -10.05 -15.64 -1.65
CA ASN A 153 -9.32 -14.83 -0.68
C ASN A 153 -9.82 -15.21 0.71
N ARG A 154 -9.55 -16.44 1.18
CA ARG A 154 -9.87 -16.85 2.55
C ARG A 154 -8.64 -17.49 3.21
N PRO A 155 -8.34 -17.18 4.48
CA PRO A 155 -7.13 -17.58 5.17
C PRO A 155 -7.04 -19.08 5.52
N SER A 156 -7.96 -19.91 5.04
CA SER A 156 -8.04 -21.33 5.39
C SER A 156 -7.74 -22.23 4.19
N LEU A 157 -6.72 -23.07 4.33
CA LEU A 157 -6.38 -24.15 3.37
C LEU A 157 -7.54 -25.13 3.14
N THR A 158 -8.46 -25.26 4.09
CA THR A 158 -9.55 -26.25 4.08
C THR A 158 -10.86 -25.75 3.46
N LEU A 159 -11.28 -24.48 3.65
CA LEU A 159 -12.53 -23.96 3.05
C LEU A 159 -12.41 -23.55 1.57
N ASN A 160 -11.19 -23.38 1.04
CA ASN A 160 -11.02 -23.02 -0.38
C ASN A 160 -11.49 -24.12 -1.35
N ILE A 161 -11.68 -25.36 -0.84
CA ILE A 161 -12.19 -26.50 -1.61
C ILE A 161 -13.72 -26.42 -1.76
N ILE A 162 -14.42 -25.77 -0.82
CA ILE A 162 -15.88 -25.85 -0.69
C ILE A 162 -16.60 -24.77 -1.53
N ALA A 163 -15.94 -23.63 -1.81
CA ALA A 163 -16.51 -22.56 -2.62
C ALA A 163 -15.41 -21.77 -3.36
N PRO A 164 -14.83 -22.31 -4.44
CA PRO A 164 -13.87 -21.58 -5.26
C PRO A 164 -14.52 -20.36 -5.91
N ILE A 165 -13.81 -19.23 -5.92
CA ILE A 165 -14.21 -18.04 -6.68
C ILE A 165 -13.29 -17.97 -7.89
N TYR A 166 -13.80 -18.35 -9.04
CA TYR A 166 -13.04 -18.27 -10.29
C TYR A 166 -13.13 -16.86 -10.87
N LYS A 167 -12.00 -16.35 -11.34
CA LYS A 167 -11.95 -15.19 -12.22
C LYS A 167 -11.24 -15.56 -13.50
N GLU A 168 -11.72 -14.99 -14.60
CA GLU A 168 -10.99 -15.03 -15.86
C GLU A 168 -9.80 -14.09 -15.79
N ILE A 169 -8.66 -14.58 -16.23
CA ILE A 169 -7.40 -13.86 -16.33
C ILE A 169 -6.82 -14.16 -17.69
N GLY A 170 -6.34 -13.14 -18.39
CA GLY A 170 -5.66 -13.31 -19.67
C GLY A 170 -4.65 -12.20 -19.89
N ASP A 171 -3.95 -12.29 -21.01
CA ASP A 171 -2.95 -11.31 -21.39
C ASP A 171 -3.54 -10.37 -22.44
N TRP A 172 -3.19 -9.09 -22.36
CA TRP A 172 -3.44 -8.16 -23.46
C TRP A 172 -2.18 -8.01 -24.29
N HIS A 173 -2.29 -8.27 -25.58
CA HIS A 173 -1.27 -7.98 -26.56
C HIS A 173 -1.64 -6.67 -27.25
N VAL A 174 -0.84 -5.64 -26.98
CA VAL A 174 -1.06 -4.29 -27.50
C VAL A 174 -0.18 -4.10 -28.72
N LEU A 175 -0.79 -4.22 -29.89
CA LEU A 175 -0.11 -3.96 -31.15
C LEU A 175 -0.09 -2.46 -31.42
N THR A 176 1.11 -1.93 -31.60
CA THR A 176 1.34 -0.52 -31.88
C THR A 176 1.36 -0.21 -33.37
N VAL A 177 1.18 1.06 -33.74
CA VAL A 177 1.18 1.48 -35.16
C VAL A 177 2.54 1.26 -35.83
N ASP A 178 3.64 1.30 -35.06
CA ASP A 178 4.99 0.97 -35.52
C ASP A 178 5.31 -0.54 -35.50
N GLY A 179 4.32 -1.38 -35.18
CA GLY A 179 4.41 -2.84 -35.29
C GLY A 179 5.01 -3.55 -34.07
N ARG A 180 5.26 -2.84 -32.96
CA ARG A 180 5.68 -3.49 -31.70
C ARG A 180 4.47 -4.14 -31.03
N ASP A 181 4.68 -5.33 -30.48
CA ASP A 181 3.72 -6.00 -29.60
C ASP A 181 4.17 -5.85 -28.15
N ILE A 182 3.29 -5.28 -27.32
CA ILE A 182 3.52 -5.08 -25.89
C ILE A 182 2.54 -5.97 -25.12
N THR A 183 3.08 -6.94 -24.41
CA THR A 183 2.27 -7.83 -23.55
C THR A 183 2.03 -7.20 -22.19
N ILE A 184 0.77 -7.07 -21.82
CA ILE A 184 0.30 -6.76 -20.47
C ILE A 184 -0.24 -8.07 -19.87
N PRO A 185 0.54 -8.73 -18.99
CA PRO A 185 0.16 -10.03 -18.48
C PRO A 185 -0.87 -9.94 -17.35
N ASP A 186 -1.61 -11.04 -17.16
CA ASP A 186 -2.47 -11.28 -15.99
C ASP A 186 -3.56 -10.22 -15.77
N VAL A 187 -4.18 -9.75 -16.85
CA VAL A 187 -5.31 -8.82 -16.79
C VAL A 187 -6.55 -9.53 -16.28
N ASP A 188 -7.11 -9.01 -15.18
CA ASP A 188 -8.38 -9.49 -14.61
C ASP A 188 -9.54 -9.20 -15.55
N ASP A 189 -10.34 -10.22 -15.84
CA ASP A 189 -11.54 -10.17 -16.69
C ASP A 189 -11.24 -9.41 -18.01
N PRO A 190 -10.35 -9.98 -18.84
CA PRO A 190 -9.64 -9.22 -19.85
C PRO A 190 -10.57 -8.63 -20.93
N TYR A 191 -11.67 -9.30 -21.26
CA TYR A 191 -12.64 -8.81 -22.24
C TYR A 191 -13.50 -7.66 -21.69
N ASN A 192 -14.15 -7.86 -20.53
CA ASN A 192 -15.00 -6.82 -19.95
C ASN A 192 -14.17 -5.60 -19.54
N LYS A 193 -12.94 -5.83 -19.05
CA LYS A 193 -12.04 -4.76 -18.69
C LYS A 193 -11.59 -3.95 -19.91
N LEU A 194 -11.36 -4.59 -21.06
CA LEU A 194 -11.01 -3.89 -22.29
C LEU A 194 -12.16 -2.98 -22.73
N ASN A 195 -13.39 -3.51 -22.74
CA ASN A 195 -14.59 -2.74 -23.04
C ASN A 195 -14.80 -1.57 -22.08
N TYR A 196 -14.55 -1.79 -20.79
CA TYR A 196 -14.63 -0.74 -19.77
C TYR A 196 -13.59 0.36 -20.01
N VAL A 197 -12.33 0.00 -20.30
CA VAL A 197 -11.26 0.95 -20.60
C VAL A 197 -11.58 1.75 -21.87
N LYS A 198 -12.03 1.09 -22.93
CA LYS A 198 -12.46 1.74 -24.17
C LYS A 198 -13.57 2.76 -23.89
N LYS A 199 -14.60 2.38 -23.15
CA LYS A 199 -15.72 3.26 -22.79
C LYS A 199 -15.29 4.42 -21.88
N ARG A 200 -14.43 4.17 -20.89
CA ARG A 200 -14.04 5.16 -19.89
C ARG A 200 -13.17 6.27 -20.48
N PHE A 201 -12.32 5.94 -21.44
CA PHE A 201 -11.38 6.88 -22.06
C PHE A 201 -11.73 7.21 -23.51
N ASP A 202 -12.93 6.86 -23.95
CA ASP A 202 -13.47 7.15 -25.30
C ASP A 202 -12.53 6.71 -26.44
N LEU A 203 -12.11 5.44 -26.38
CA LEU A 203 -11.11 4.87 -27.29
C LEU A 203 -11.78 4.10 -28.43
N ASN A 204 -11.35 4.39 -29.67
CA ASN A 204 -12.00 3.88 -30.89
C ASN A 204 -11.12 2.92 -31.72
N PHE A 205 -10.10 2.31 -31.13
CA PHE A 205 -9.31 1.28 -31.82
C PHE A 205 -10.02 -0.08 -31.80
N SER A 206 -9.82 -0.86 -32.86
CA SER A 206 -10.37 -2.22 -33.03
C SER A 206 -9.74 -3.18 -32.03
#